data_AF-A0A8C1UHU4-F1
#
_entry.id   AF-A0A8C1UHU4-F1
#
_cell.length_a   1.000
_cell.length_b   1.000
_cell.length_c   1.000
_cell.angle_alpha   90.00
_cell.angle_beta   90.00
_cell.angle_gamma   90.00
#
_symmetry.space_group_name_H-M   'P 1'
#
loop_
_entity.id
_entity.type
_entity.pdbx_description
1 polymer ?
#
loop_
_entity_poly.entity_id
_entity_poly.type
_entity_poly.pdbx_seq_one_letter_code
_entity_poly.pdbx_strand_id
1 'polypeptide(L)'
;MRSLLTTQDQNFYRELILKEAYTRLAWKMKYSKEYPTTFTSRRSRSIGLFNPPSVSKVTLPPVVQTLEKQPVRRSLSEAPLMRPVSPQTTAALYQGLSNEGKGRSLYLKKRAQKGPEEKFDYPILSSWDYGWRLGDYEIDGKTPVYGRSGIVRSTFYARNGIFNIPSATDQLG
;
A
#
# COMPACT_ATOMS: atom_id res chain seq x y z
N MET A 1 -7.19 -14.64 27.99
CA MET A 1 -6.49 -13.34 27.99
C MET A 1 -6.11 -13.01 29.42
N ARG A 2 -4.90 -13.35 29.87
CA ARG A 2 -4.46 -13.11 31.25
C ARG A 2 -3.05 -12.49 31.24
N SER A 3 -2.94 -11.37 31.96
CA SER A 3 -1.78 -10.51 32.25
C SER A 3 -1.02 -9.92 31.06
N LEU A 4 -1.46 -8.78 30.53
CA LEU A 4 -0.71 -8.03 29.50
C LEU A 4 0.01 -6.76 29.99
N LEU A 5 -0.07 -6.38 31.27
CA LEU A 5 0.74 -5.28 31.84
C LEU A 5 0.91 -5.47 33.35
N THR A 6 1.72 -6.42 33.80
CA THR A 6 2.14 -6.40 35.20
C THR A 6 3.16 -5.27 35.40
N THR A 7 3.23 -4.69 36.60
CA THR A 7 4.25 -3.69 36.94
C THR A 7 5.68 -4.22 36.70
N GLN A 8 5.86 -5.53 36.87
CA GLN A 8 7.11 -6.22 36.56
C GLN A 8 7.48 -6.13 35.08
N ASP A 9 6.53 -6.41 34.18
CA ASP A 9 6.76 -6.31 32.72
C ASP A 9 7.05 -4.86 32.31
N GLN A 10 6.31 -3.90 32.87
CA GLN A 10 6.54 -2.46 32.60
C GLN A 10 7.94 -2.02 33.02
N ASN A 11 8.41 -2.48 34.18
CA ASN A 11 9.77 -2.21 34.65
C ASN A 11 10.82 -2.87 33.76
N PHE A 12 10.57 -4.10 33.32
CA PHE A 12 11.46 -4.80 32.39
C PHE A 12 11.62 -4.03 31.07
N TYR A 13 10.53 -3.57 30.47
CA TYR A 13 10.60 -2.77 29.24
C TYR A 13 11.32 -1.43 29.47
N ARG A 14 11.07 -0.78 30.60
CA ARG A 14 11.76 0.46 30.97
C ARG A 14 13.28 0.24 31.06
N GLU A 15 13.71 -0.82 31.73
CA GLU A 15 15.13 -1.17 31.81
C GLU A 15 15.73 -1.49 30.44
N LEU A 16 15.01 -2.23 29.61
CA LEU A 16 15.45 -2.60 28.27
C LEU A 16 15.66 -1.36 27.39
N ILE A 17 14.71 -0.42 27.40
CA ILE A 17 14.80 0.85 26.67
C ILE A 17 16.00 1.68 27.16
N LEU A 18 16.19 1.77 28.49
CA LEU A 18 17.31 2.53 29.07
C LEU A 18 18.66 1.92 28.70
N LYS A 19 18.78 0.59 28.74
CA LYS A 19 20.00 -0.13 28.33
C LYS A 19 20.28 0.09 26.85
N GLU A 20 19.26 0.00 26.00
CA GLU A 20 19.41 0.25 24.56
C GLU A 20 19.81 1.69 24.25
N ALA A 21 19.19 2.67 24.92
CA ALA A 21 19.57 4.07 24.75
C ALA A 21 21.03 4.33 25.15
N TYR A 22 21.48 3.72 26.26
CA TYR A 22 22.86 3.82 26.71
C TYR A 22 23.85 3.17 25.75
N THR A 23 23.56 1.97 25.24
CA THR A 23 24.42 1.29 24.27
C THR A 23 24.51 2.06 22.96
N ARG A 24 23.40 2.62 22.46
CA ARG A 24 23.38 3.49 21.27
C ARG A 24 24.20 4.77 21.49
N LEU A 25 24.10 5.41 22.65
CA LEU A 25 24.88 6.60 22.98
C LEU A 25 26.38 6.26 23.07
N ALA A 26 26.74 5.20 23.79
CA ALA A 26 28.12 4.76 23.92
C ALA A 26 28.73 4.38 22.56
N TRP A 27 27.97 3.67 21.72
CA TRP A 27 28.37 3.35 20.36
C TRP A 27 28.58 4.61 19.53
N LYS A 28 27.63 5.56 19.56
CA LYS A 28 27.76 6.84 18.85
C LYS A 28 28.98 7.62 19.33
N MET A 29 29.25 7.69 20.63
CA MET A 29 30.43 8.39 21.16
C MET A 29 31.73 7.76 20.66
N LYS A 30 31.80 6.43 20.56
CA LYS A 30 32.98 5.72 20.06
C LYS A 30 33.14 5.83 18.53
N TYR A 31 32.07 5.62 17.78
CA TYR A 31 32.12 5.38 16.34
C TYR A 31 31.55 6.54 15.49
N SER A 32 31.07 7.63 16.09
CA SER A 32 30.51 8.78 15.32
C SER A 32 31.49 9.43 14.36
N LYS A 33 32.80 9.35 14.65
CA LYS A 33 33.86 9.87 13.77
C LYS A 33 34.06 8.98 12.53
N GLU A 34 33.90 7.67 12.70
CA GLU A 34 34.10 6.66 11.64
C GLU A 34 32.85 6.51 10.76
N TYR A 35 31.67 6.69 11.36
CA TYR A 35 30.38 6.65 10.69
C TYR A 35 29.65 7.98 10.89
N PRO A 36 30.13 9.06 10.24
CA PRO A 36 29.41 10.33 10.29
C PRO A 36 28.00 10.09 9.75
N THR A 37 26.99 10.24 10.62
CA THR A 37 25.59 10.20 10.21
C THR A 37 25.33 11.43 9.35
N THR A 38 25.64 11.34 8.06
CA THR A 38 25.19 12.30 7.06
C THR A 38 23.70 12.03 6.83
N PHE A 39 22.87 12.37 7.83
CA PHE A 39 21.52 12.77 7.49
C PHE A 39 21.72 14.05 6.66
N THR A 40 21.61 13.91 5.36
CA THR A 40 21.69 15.03 4.42
C THR A 40 20.47 15.92 4.70
N SER A 41 20.59 16.81 5.68
CA SER A 41 20.01 18.13 5.53
C SER A 41 20.58 18.65 4.22
N ARG A 42 19.80 18.57 3.14
CA ARG A 42 20.11 19.25 1.89
C ARG A 42 20.11 20.74 2.21
N ARG A 43 21.20 21.24 2.78
CA ARG A 43 21.56 22.64 2.66
C ARG A 43 21.72 22.87 1.16
N SER A 44 20.74 23.54 0.58
CA SER A 44 20.84 24.13 -0.74
C SER A 44 22.18 24.86 -0.79
N ARG A 45 23.14 24.34 -1.56
CA ARG A 45 24.38 25.05 -1.85
C ARG A 45 23.98 26.20 -2.76
N SER A 46 24.06 27.43 -2.25
CA SER A 46 24.04 28.63 -3.06
C SER A 46 25.29 28.63 -3.95
N ILE A 47 25.20 28.01 -5.12
CA ILE A 47 26.19 28.12 -6.18
C ILE A 47 25.73 29.25 -7.09
N GLY A 48 26.50 30.34 -7.06
CA GLY A 48 26.69 31.28 -8.16
C GLY A 48 25.48 32.08 -8.64
N LEU A 49 25.61 33.40 -8.62
CA LEU A 49 24.72 34.31 -9.32
C LEU A 49 24.53 33.86 -10.78
N PHE A 50 23.34 33.32 -11.08
CA PHE A 50 22.75 33.43 -12.40
C PHE A 50 21.53 34.32 -12.22
N ASN A 51 21.62 35.56 -12.71
CA ASN A 51 20.44 36.38 -12.95
C ASN A 51 19.89 35.94 -14.32
N PRO A 52 18.79 35.15 -14.39
CA PRO A 52 18.16 34.91 -15.66
C PRO A 52 17.60 36.24 -16.20
N PRO A 53 17.64 36.45 -17.53
CA PRO A 53 17.05 37.65 -18.13
C PRO A 53 15.57 37.73 -17.76
N SER A 54 15.10 38.97 -17.56
CA SER A 54 13.70 39.30 -17.27
C SER A 54 12.81 38.81 -18.41
N VAL A 55 12.36 37.56 -18.33
CA VAL A 55 11.38 37.00 -19.26
C VAL A 55 10.01 37.33 -18.69
N SER A 56 9.29 38.15 -19.45
CA SER A 56 7.86 38.41 -19.35
C SER A 56 7.08 37.26 -18.72
N LYS A 57 6.28 37.61 -17.70
CA LYS A 57 5.30 36.77 -16.99
C LYS A 57 4.73 35.68 -17.89
N VAL A 58 5.35 34.50 -17.85
CA VAL A 58 4.70 33.27 -18.34
C VAL A 58 3.73 32.88 -17.23
N THR A 59 2.45 33.18 -17.46
CA THR A 59 1.36 32.59 -16.69
C THR A 59 1.45 31.09 -16.86
N LEU A 60 1.90 30.41 -15.81
CA LEU A 60 1.77 28.95 -15.71
C LEU A 60 0.31 28.59 -15.99
N PRO A 61 0.03 27.54 -16.76
CA PRO A 61 -1.34 27.01 -16.82
C PRO A 61 -1.80 26.78 -15.38
N PRO A 62 -3.07 27.08 -15.06
CA PRO A 62 -3.58 26.88 -13.71
C PRO A 62 -3.25 25.44 -13.34
N VAL A 63 -2.50 25.28 -12.25
CA VAL A 63 -2.28 23.98 -11.62
C VAL A 63 -3.68 23.38 -11.54
N VAL A 64 -3.93 22.35 -12.35
CA VAL A 64 -5.09 21.49 -12.16
C VAL A 64 -4.88 21.01 -10.75
N GLN A 65 -5.62 21.62 -9.83
CA GLN A 65 -5.78 21.09 -8.50
C GLN A 65 -6.30 19.70 -8.79
N THR A 66 -5.40 18.71 -8.73
CA THR A 66 -5.83 17.35 -8.46
C THR A 66 -6.78 17.55 -7.30
N LEU A 67 -8.05 17.28 -7.53
CA LEU A 67 -9.05 17.19 -6.49
C LEU A 67 -8.53 16.07 -5.60
N GLU A 68 -7.61 16.42 -4.70
CA GLU A 68 -7.44 15.75 -3.44
C GLU A 68 -8.85 15.85 -2.89
N LYS A 69 -9.62 14.77 -3.11
CA LYS A 69 -10.84 14.52 -2.37
C LYS A 69 -10.38 14.60 -0.93
N GLN A 70 -10.55 15.78 -0.35
CA GLN A 70 -10.38 15.94 1.08
C GLN A 70 -11.20 14.81 1.69
N PRO A 71 -10.63 14.00 2.59
CA PRO A 71 -11.42 13.01 3.26
C PRO A 71 -12.51 13.82 3.96
N VAL A 72 -13.74 13.69 3.47
CA VAL A 72 -14.92 14.28 4.08
C VAL A 72 -14.85 13.79 5.50
N ARG A 73 -14.48 14.67 6.43
CA ARG A 73 -14.44 14.40 7.85
C ARG A 73 -15.90 14.27 8.28
N ARG A 74 -16.50 13.12 7.97
CA ARG A 74 -17.78 12.72 8.52
C ARG A 74 -17.54 12.63 10.02
N SER A 75 -18.29 13.42 10.79
CA SER A 75 -18.31 13.31 12.24
C SER A 75 -18.51 11.84 12.58
N LEU A 76 -17.58 11.27 13.33
CA LEU A 76 -17.57 9.85 13.74
C LEU A 76 -18.79 9.46 14.60
N SER A 77 -19.74 10.36 14.83
CA SER A 77 -20.87 10.14 15.72
C SER A 77 -21.95 9.23 15.14
N GLU A 78 -22.07 9.08 13.81
CA GLU A 78 -23.15 8.22 13.26
C GLU A 78 -22.95 7.80 11.79
N ALA A 79 -21.73 7.53 11.35
CA ALA A 79 -21.54 6.95 10.02
C ALA A 79 -22.03 5.49 10.04
N PRO A 80 -22.89 5.07 9.09
CA PRO A 80 -23.32 3.68 9.01
C PRO A 80 -22.11 2.77 8.83
N LEU A 81 -22.05 1.69 9.63
CA LEU A 81 -20.92 0.75 9.67
C LEU A 81 -20.58 0.19 8.26
N MET A 82 -21.57 0.08 7.38
CA MET A 82 -21.41 -0.39 6.00
C MET A 82 -22.03 0.61 5.02
N ARG A 83 -21.51 0.62 3.78
CA ARG A 83 -22.14 1.31 2.66
C ARG A 83 -23.57 0.81 2.41
N PRO A 84 -24.47 1.69 1.93
CA PRO A 84 -25.80 1.28 1.53
C PRO A 84 -25.73 0.22 0.43
N VAL A 85 -26.65 -0.73 0.50
CA VAL A 85 -26.69 -1.87 -0.42
C VAL A 85 -27.42 -1.47 -1.70
N SER A 86 -26.98 -1.97 -2.85
CA SER A 86 -27.63 -1.70 -4.14
C SER A 86 -29.11 -2.13 -4.10
N PRO A 87 -30.02 -1.36 -4.72
CA PRO A 87 -31.46 -1.66 -4.72
C PRO A 87 -31.77 -3.04 -5.30
N GLN A 88 -30.98 -3.51 -6.27
CA GLN A 88 -31.16 -4.85 -6.85
C GLN A 88 -30.87 -5.95 -5.83
N THR A 89 -29.84 -5.76 -5.00
CA THR A 89 -29.50 -6.71 -3.93
C THR A 89 -30.50 -6.64 -2.78
N THR A 90 -31.02 -5.46 -2.41
CA THR A 90 -32.06 -5.34 -1.37
C THR A 90 -33.39 -5.94 -1.83
N ALA A 91 -33.76 -5.83 -3.11
CA ALA A 91 -34.95 -6.47 -3.66
C ALA A 91 -34.94 -7.99 -3.48
N ALA A 92 -33.76 -8.63 -3.58
CA ALA A 92 -33.62 -10.07 -3.38
C ALA A 92 -34.03 -10.54 -1.96
N LEU A 93 -33.96 -9.64 -0.96
CA LEU A 93 -34.39 -9.94 0.40
C LEU A 93 -35.89 -10.22 0.50
N TYR A 94 -36.68 -9.59 -0.38
CA TYR A 94 -38.14 -9.71 -0.44
C TYR A 94 -38.61 -10.73 -1.51
N GLN A 95 -37.69 -11.50 -2.09
CA GLN A 95 -38.04 -12.51 -3.08
C GLN A 95 -38.52 -13.80 -2.41
N GLY A 96 -39.77 -14.19 -2.70
CA GLY A 96 -40.42 -15.39 -2.16
C GLY A 96 -41.21 -15.14 -0.87
N LEU A 97 -41.61 -16.21 -0.19
CA LEU A 97 -42.32 -16.12 1.09
C LEU A 97 -41.33 -15.90 2.25
N SER A 98 -41.66 -14.95 3.13
CA SER A 98 -40.82 -14.57 4.28
C SER A 98 -40.48 -15.75 5.22
N ASN A 99 -41.40 -16.71 5.33
CA ASN A 99 -41.26 -17.86 6.22
C ASN A 99 -40.25 -18.91 5.71
N GLU A 100 -40.02 -18.97 4.39
CA GLU A 100 -39.09 -19.96 3.80
C GLU A 100 -37.63 -19.51 3.88
N GLY A 101 -37.36 -18.24 4.21
CA GLY A 101 -36.00 -17.70 4.34
C GLY A 101 -35.17 -17.63 3.04
N LYS A 102 -35.71 -18.09 1.90
CA LYS A 102 -35.02 -18.13 0.59
C LYS A 102 -34.52 -16.76 0.14
N GLY A 103 -35.31 -15.69 0.32
CA GLY A 103 -34.88 -14.32 0.00
C GLY A 103 -33.70 -13.84 0.86
N ARG A 104 -33.74 -14.14 2.17
CA ARG A 104 -32.65 -13.79 3.10
C ARG A 104 -31.36 -14.53 2.77
N SER A 105 -31.44 -15.83 2.46
CA SER A 105 -30.26 -16.62 2.09
C SER A 105 -29.66 -16.14 0.76
N LEU A 106 -30.50 -15.82 -0.23
CA LEU A 106 -30.06 -15.21 -1.49
C LEU A 106 -29.40 -13.85 -1.28
N TYR A 107 -29.96 -13.00 -0.43
CA TYR A 107 -29.36 -11.71 -0.07
C TYR A 107 -27.98 -11.91 0.56
N LEU A 108 -27.86 -12.79 1.55
CA LEU A 108 -26.60 -13.05 2.23
C LEU A 108 -25.56 -13.64 1.29
N LYS A 109 -25.95 -14.55 0.39
CA LYS A 109 -25.05 -15.13 -0.62
C LYS A 109 -24.53 -14.06 -1.58
N LYS A 110 -25.42 -13.22 -2.12
CA LYS A 110 -25.03 -12.08 -2.99
C LYS A 110 -24.14 -11.08 -2.24
N ARG A 111 -24.46 -10.80 -0.97
CA ARG A 111 -23.65 -9.88 -0.16
C ARG A 111 -22.30 -10.49 0.19
N ALA A 112 -22.19 -11.79 0.45
CA ALA A 112 -20.93 -12.47 0.74
C ALA A 112 -19.95 -12.42 -0.45
N GLN A 113 -20.44 -12.50 -1.68
CA GLN A 113 -19.61 -12.43 -2.90
C GLN A 113 -18.86 -11.10 -3.06
N LYS A 114 -19.37 -10.00 -2.50
CA LYS A 114 -18.69 -8.69 -2.56
C LYS A 114 -17.50 -8.64 -1.61
N GLY A 115 -16.40 -8.04 -2.06
CA GLY A 115 -15.23 -7.78 -1.22
C GLY A 115 -15.54 -6.85 -0.04
N PRO A 116 -14.73 -6.89 1.03
CA PRO A 116 -14.90 -5.97 2.16
C PRO A 116 -14.70 -4.50 1.75
N GLU A 117 -13.83 -4.21 0.79
CA GLU A 117 -13.54 -2.86 0.29
C GLU A 117 -14.74 -2.19 -0.41
N GLU A 118 -15.61 -2.98 -1.02
CA GLU A 118 -16.86 -2.48 -1.59
C GLU A 118 -17.92 -2.22 -0.51
N LYS A 119 -17.87 -2.97 0.59
CA LYS A 119 -18.88 -2.95 1.67
C LYS A 119 -18.61 -1.89 2.71
N PHE A 120 -17.34 -1.62 2.99
CA PHE A 120 -16.90 -0.78 4.09
C PHE A 120 -16.07 0.38 3.55
N ASP A 121 -16.26 1.56 4.13
CA ASP A 121 -15.45 2.74 3.77
C ASP A 121 -14.01 2.64 4.30
N TYR A 122 -13.84 1.95 5.42
CA TYR A 122 -12.57 1.81 6.14
C TYR A 122 -12.38 0.37 6.65
N PRO A 123 -11.12 -0.08 6.83
CA PRO A 123 -10.85 -1.37 7.43
C PRO A 123 -11.32 -1.34 8.89
N ILE A 124 -12.16 -2.31 9.26
CA ILE A 124 -12.69 -2.41 10.64
C ILE A 124 -11.80 -3.31 11.49
N LEU A 125 -11.19 -4.33 10.87
CA LEU A 125 -10.40 -5.34 11.55
C LEU A 125 -8.92 -5.18 11.18
N SER A 126 -8.03 -5.46 12.14
CA SER A 126 -6.58 -5.42 11.93
C SER A 126 -6.10 -6.36 10.82
N SER A 127 -6.80 -7.47 10.58
CA SER A 127 -6.49 -8.36 9.46
C SER A 127 -6.73 -7.73 8.08
N TRP A 128 -7.44 -6.60 8.02
CA TRP A 128 -7.69 -5.85 6.78
C TRP A 128 -6.72 -4.69 6.60
N ASP A 129 -5.83 -4.41 7.55
CA ASP A 129 -4.81 -3.36 7.39
C ASP A 129 -3.91 -3.64 6.18
N TYR A 130 -3.59 -4.92 5.95
CA TYR A 130 -2.79 -5.36 4.82
C TYR A 130 -3.68 -5.67 3.62
N GLY A 131 -3.33 -5.12 2.46
CA GLY A 131 -4.01 -5.39 1.20
C GLY A 131 -5.27 -4.55 0.94
N TRP A 132 -5.66 -3.66 1.87
CA TRP A 132 -6.82 -2.78 1.69
C TRP A 132 -6.67 -1.85 0.47
N ARG A 133 -7.62 -1.94 -0.44
CA ARG A 133 -7.73 -1.13 -1.67
C ARG A 133 -6.47 -1.19 -2.53
N LEU A 134 -5.79 -2.33 -2.55
CA LEU A 134 -4.57 -2.49 -3.33
C LEU A 134 -4.84 -2.34 -4.83
N GLY A 135 -6.03 -2.72 -5.30
CA GLY A 135 -6.43 -2.60 -6.71
C GLY A 135 -6.63 -1.17 -7.21
N ASP A 136 -6.81 -0.19 -6.30
CA ASP A 136 -6.92 1.22 -6.70
C ASP A 136 -5.55 1.84 -7.01
N TYR A 137 -4.49 1.23 -6.51
CA TYR A 137 -3.15 1.55 -6.95
C TYR A 137 -2.93 0.81 -8.26
N GLU A 138 -3.01 1.53 -9.38
CA GLU A 138 -2.37 1.09 -10.60
C GLU A 138 -0.90 0.91 -10.27
N ILE A 139 -0.50 -0.33 -9.98
CA ILE A 139 0.90 -0.70 -9.99
C ILE A 139 1.27 -0.61 -11.46
N ASP A 140 1.65 0.59 -11.88
CA ASP A 140 2.26 0.91 -13.15
C ASP A 140 3.58 0.15 -13.22
N GLY A 141 3.51 -1.16 -13.37
CA GLY A 141 4.61 -2.06 -13.71
C GLY A 141 4.97 -1.82 -15.17
N LYS A 142 5.28 -0.57 -15.52
CA LYS A 142 5.74 -0.19 -16.85
C LYS A 142 7.08 -0.87 -17.03
N THR A 143 7.10 -1.90 -17.88
CA THR A 143 8.36 -2.44 -18.37
C THR A 143 9.12 -1.29 -19.02
N PRO A 144 10.40 -1.07 -18.68
CA PRO A 144 11.16 0.04 -19.26
C PRO A 144 11.21 -0.10 -20.78
N VAL A 145 10.93 0.99 -21.50
CA VAL A 145 10.92 1.03 -22.98
C VAL A 145 12.24 0.49 -23.58
N TYR A 146 13.35 0.70 -22.88
CA TYR A 146 14.69 0.27 -23.30
C TYR A 146 15.31 -0.75 -22.33
N GLY A 147 14.52 -1.73 -21.87
CA GLY A 147 15.02 -2.85 -21.08
C GLY A 147 16.01 -3.72 -21.88
N ARG A 148 17.13 -4.14 -21.27
CA ARG A 148 18.07 -5.05 -21.92
C ARG A 148 17.41 -6.42 -22.08
N SER A 149 17.27 -6.89 -23.32
CA SER A 149 16.81 -8.25 -23.64
C SER A 149 18.00 -9.20 -23.77
N GLY A 150 17.90 -10.39 -23.16
CA GLY A 150 18.94 -11.42 -23.21
C GLY A 150 18.97 -12.21 -24.51
N ILE A 151 19.18 -11.56 -25.66
CA ILE A 151 19.08 -12.17 -27.01
C ILE A 151 19.98 -13.41 -27.13
N VAL A 152 21.25 -13.29 -26.74
CA VAL A 152 22.21 -14.41 -26.79
C VAL A 152 21.70 -15.61 -25.98
N ARG A 153 21.12 -15.36 -24.81
CA ARG A 153 20.57 -16.42 -23.96
C ARG A 153 19.37 -17.10 -24.64
N SER A 154 18.47 -16.32 -25.25
CA SER A 154 17.28 -16.86 -25.92
C SER A 154 17.58 -17.57 -27.24
N THR A 155 18.65 -17.19 -27.95
CA THR A 155 18.93 -17.72 -29.30
C THR A 155 20.01 -18.80 -29.30
N PHE A 156 21.07 -18.64 -28.50
CA PHE A 156 22.24 -19.51 -28.58
C PHE A 156 22.13 -20.75 -27.68
N TYR A 157 21.41 -20.65 -26.56
CA TYR A 157 21.31 -21.71 -25.58
C TYR A 157 19.92 -22.35 -25.60
N ALA A 158 19.86 -23.62 -26.01
CA ALA A 158 18.66 -24.43 -25.88
C ALA A 158 18.55 -25.02 -24.47
N ARG A 159 17.32 -25.12 -23.95
CA ARG A 159 17.06 -25.77 -22.65
C ARG A 159 17.31 -27.28 -22.71
N ASN A 160 17.06 -27.89 -23.87
CA ASN A 160 17.05 -29.34 -24.08
C ASN A 160 18.24 -29.79 -24.95
N GLY A 161 19.47 -29.60 -24.47
CA GLY A 161 20.67 -30.21 -25.05
C GLY A 161 20.87 -30.02 -26.56
N ILE A 162 21.56 -30.97 -27.20
CA ILE A 162 21.94 -30.93 -28.62
C ILE A 162 20.74 -31.21 -29.55
N PHE A 163 19.76 -31.98 -29.08
CA PHE A 163 18.54 -32.28 -29.81
C PHE A 163 17.42 -31.38 -29.33
N ASN A 164 17.24 -30.24 -29.99
CA ASN A 164 16.13 -29.32 -29.72
C ASN A 164 14.81 -29.88 -30.27
N ILE A 165 14.20 -30.82 -29.54
CA ILE A 165 12.84 -31.28 -29.83
C ILE A 165 11.89 -30.31 -29.12
N PRO A 166 11.09 -29.52 -29.86
CA PRO A 166 10.23 -28.52 -29.25
C PRO A 166 9.17 -29.20 -28.37
N SER A 167 9.24 -28.95 -27.08
CA SER A 167 8.22 -29.38 -26.12
C SER A 167 7.24 -28.22 -25.86
N ALA A 168 5.98 -28.54 -25.59
CA ALA A 168 4.95 -27.55 -25.27
C ALA A 168 5.34 -26.62 -24.10
N THR A 169 6.25 -27.06 -23.23
CA THR A 169 6.77 -26.31 -22.08
C THR A 169 7.78 -25.22 -22.45
N ASP A 170 8.36 -25.22 -23.66
CA ASP A 170 9.36 -24.23 -24.06
C ASP A 170 8.75 -22.86 -24.41
N GLN A 171 7.44 -22.78 -24.64
CA GLN A 171 6.74 -21.52 -24.93
C GLN A 171 6.23 -20.78 -23.68
N LEU A 172 6.43 -21.33 -22.48
CA LEU A 172 5.88 -20.79 -21.22
C LEU A 172 6.90 -19.91 -20.45
N GLY A 173 7.98 -19.47 -21.10
CA GLY A 173 9.08 -18.71 -20.51
C GLY A 173 9.07 -17.23 -20.84
#